data_AF-A0A371XIP9-F1
#
_entry.id   AF-A0A371XIP9-F1
#
_cell.length_a   1.000
_cell.length_b   1.000
_cell.length_c   1.000
_cell.angle_alpha   90.00
_cell.angle_beta   90.00
_cell.angle_gamma   90.00
#
_symmetry.space_group_name_H-M   'P 1'
#
loop_
_entity.id
_entity.type
_entity.pdbx_description
1 polymer ?
#
loop_
_entity_poly.entity_id
_entity_poly.type
_entity_poly.pdbx_seq_one_letter_code
_entity_poly.pdbx_strand_id
1 'polypeptide(L)'
;MLGIKKRMVVFSLMAAVATATLGTAAPAFASEIKYVVNGQAITSYDLQRRVAFLKLQRAKGNLNQQAADQMIEQALKRAEMKRMNVNITDKAVDDAYARFATNNKMTLPQLDTVMSKSGVTKSHFKDFIRAQMGWGQVVSRKAGGDGDGRVTEQEAVRRMLQQGGQKPKATEYMLQQVIFVVPAKERGKMGARRREAEAMRARFNGCNASRSLAKGLIDVTVRDLGRVLEPQLPNEWADSIKATRAGGATPVRETERGIEFIGICSAREVSDDRVAQMVFQQEANGGADAGGDDMSKKFLKELRDKAKIVQQ
;
A
#
# COMPACT_ATOMS: atom_id res chain seq x y z
N MET A 1 -39.38 -54.43 -62.41
CA MET A 1 -39.79 -55.07 -61.14
C MET A 1 -38.77 -56.15 -60.79
N LEU A 2 -38.25 -56.10 -59.55
CA LEU A 2 -37.57 -57.14 -58.73
C LEU A 2 -36.99 -58.36 -59.49
N GLY A 3 -35.66 -58.59 -59.51
CA GLY A 3 -34.80 -58.89 -58.36
C GLY A 3 -34.29 -60.33 -58.49
N ILE A 4 -33.22 -60.71 -57.74
CA ILE A 4 -32.61 -62.08 -57.57
C ILE A 4 -31.47 -62.39 -58.57
N LYS A 5 -30.23 -62.82 -58.20
CA LYS A 5 -29.62 -63.25 -56.93
C LYS A 5 -28.07 -63.23 -57.01
N LYS A 6 -27.50 -62.96 -55.82
CA LYS A 6 -26.33 -63.56 -55.13
C LYS A 6 -24.89 -63.31 -55.63
N ARG A 7 -24.25 -62.52 -54.77
CA ARG A 7 -22.81 -62.31 -54.52
C ARG A 7 -22.09 -63.58 -54.09
N MET A 8 -20.84 -63.72 -54.54
CA MET A 8 -19.82 -64.54 -53.89
C MET A 8 -18.46 -63.94 -54.24
N VAL A 9 -17.89 -63.11 -53.36
CA VAL A 9 -16.46 -62.77 -53.38
C VAL A 9 -15.95 -62.71 -51.95
N VAL A 10 -14.95 -63.55 -51.75
CA VAL A 10 -14.08 -63.81 -50.60
C VAL A 10 -13.50 -62.51 -50.02
N PHE A 11 -13.50 -62.38 -48.69
CA PHE A 11 -12.65 -61.40 -48.01
C PHE A 11 -11.84 -62.08 -46.90
N SER A 12 -10.53 -61.95 -47.04
CA SER A 12 -9.47 -62.59 -46.27
C SER A 12 -9.49 -62.22 -44.79
N LEU A 13 -9.27 -63.24 -43.96
CA LEU A 13 -9.04 -63.15 -42.52
C LEU A 13 -7.59 -62.69 -42.29
N MET A 14 -7.39 -61.42 -41.94
CA MET A 14 -6.08 -60.87 -41.54
C MET A 14 -6.06 -60.73 -40.03
N ALA A 15 -5.45 -61.69 -39.34
CA ALA A 15 -5.26 -61.67 -37.90
C ALA A 15 -4.15 -60.66 -37.53
N ALA A 16 -4.55 -59.46 -37.10
CA ALA A 16 -3.64 -58.50 -36.49
C ALA A 16 -3.49 -58.81 -34.99
N VAL A 17 -2.32 -59.29 -34.59
CA VAL A 17 -1.91 -59.42 -33.19
C VAL A 17 -1.65 -58.01 -32.65
N ALA A 18 -2.63 -57.46 -31.93
CA ALA A 18 -2.46 -56.21 -31.20
C ALA A 18 -1.77 -56.51 -29.85
N THR A 19 -0.47 -56.23 -29.77
CA THR A 19 0.28 -56.15 -28.52
C THR A 19 -0.26 -54.99 -27.69
N ALA A 20 -1.07 -55.29 -26.68
CA ALA A 20 -1.50 -54.33 -25.68
C ALA A 20 -0.30 -53.94 -24.80
N THR A 21 0.32 -52.81 -25.10
CA THR A 21 1.22 -52.13 -24.16
C THR A 21 0.38 -51.57 -23.02
N LEU A 22 0.38 -52.26 -21.88
CA LEU A 22 -0.11 -51.71 -20.62
C LEU A 22 0.77 -50.51 -20.25
N GLY A 23 0.38 -49.33 -20.69
CA GLY A 23 0.95 -48.08 -20.21
C GLY A 23 0.71 -47.97 -18.72
N THR A 24 1.79 -47.96 -17.94
CA THR A 24 1.75 -47.56 -16.53
C THR A 24 1.35 -46.09 -16.48
N ALA A 25 0.06 -45.82 -16.32
CA ALA A 25 -0.43 -44.49 -15.99
C ALA A 25 0.25 -44.07 -14.68
N ALA A 26 1.08 -43.04 -14.75
CA ALA A 26 1.64 -42.42 -13.56
C ALA A 26 0.48 -42.02 -12.62
N PRO A 27 0.60 -42.22 -11.29
CA PRO A 27 -0.47 -41.85 -10.37
C PRO A 27 -0.74 -40.36 -10.50
N ALA A 28 -1.92 -40.01 -10.98
CA ALA A 28 -2.44 -38.65 -10.85
C ALA A 28 -2.65 -38.42 -9.35
N PHE A 29 -1.81 -37.60 -8.73
CA PHE A 29 -2.04 -37.15 -7.35
C PHE A 29 -3.43 -36.53 -7.29
N ALA A 30 -4.38 -37.24 -6.70
CA ALA A 30 -5.72 -36.74 -6.50
C ALA A 30 -5.65 -35.51 -5.60
N SER A 31 -6.01 -34.35 -6.14
CA SER A 31 -6.08 -33.12 -5.36
C SER A 31 -7.33 -33.17 -4.47
N GLU A 32 -7.12 -33.43 -3.18
CA GLU A 32 -8.19 -33.48 -2.18
C GLU A 32 -8.63 -32.07 -1.80
N ILE A 33 -9.93 -31.85 -1.59
CA ILE A 33 -10.43 -30.61 -1.01
C ILE A 33 -10.10 -30.63 0.48
N LYS A 34 -9.44 -29.59 0.98
CA LYS A 34 -9.11 -29.43 2.42
C LYS A 34 -9.95 -28.38 3.11
N TYR A 35 -10.34 -27.33 2.39
CA TYR A 35 -11.24 -26.30 2.92
C TYR A 35 -12.25 -25.86 1.88
N VAL A 36 -13.42 -25.43 2.33
CA VAL A 36 -14.43 -24.74 1.52
C VAL A 36 -14.75 -23.42 2.19
N VAL A 37 -14.55 -22.31 1.48
CA VAL A 37 -14.75 -20.94 1.96
C VAL A 37 -15.79 -20.26 1.08
N ASN A 38 -17.01 -20.03 1.60
CA ASN A 38 -18.13 -19.45 0.84
C ASN A 38 -18.37 -20.15 -0.52
N GLY A 39 -18.24 -21.49 -0.54
CA GLY A 39 -18.39 -22.31 -1.75
C GLY A 39 -17.15 -22.40 -2.63
N GLN A 40 -16.06 -21.69 -2.31
CA GLN A 40 -14.76 -21.85 -2.98
C GLN A 40 -13.94 -22.96 -2.33
N ALA A 41 -13.62 -24.00 -3.09
CA ALA A 41 -12.74 -25.08 -2.64
C ALA A 41 -11.27 -24.63 -2.62
N ILE A 42 -10.56 -25.02 -1.56
CA ILE A 42 -9.11 -24.93 -1.42
C ILE A 42 -8.59 -26.35 -1.33
N THR A 43 -7.71 -26.72 -2.24
CA THR A 43 -7.25 -28.10 -2.39
C THR A 43 -5.89 -28.34 -1.72
N SER A 44 -5.53 -29.60 -1.51
CA SER A 44 -4.20 -30.00 -1.03
C SER A 44 -3.09 -29.48 -1.95
N TYR A 45 -3.35 -29.43 -3.25
CA TYR A 45 -2.45 -28.86 -4.24
C TYR A 45 -2.21 -27.35 -4.04
N ASP A 46 -3.27 -26.58 -3.76
CA ASP A 46 -3.15 -25.14 -3.50
C ASP A 46 -2.31 -24.86 -2.25
N LEU A 47 -2.54 -25.63 -1.19
CA LEU A 47 -1.80 -25.52 0.07
C LEU A 47 -0.32 -25.84 -0.14
N GLN A 48 0.01 -26.91 -0.88
CA GLN A 48 1.39 -27.28 -1.16
C GLN A 48 2.15 -26.17 -1.89
N ARG A 49 1.55 -25.54 -2.90
CA ARG A 49 2.20 -24.43 -3.61
C ARG A 49 2.35 -23.19 -2.75
N ARG A 50 1.39 -22.91 -1.86
CA ARG A 50 1.52 -21.82 -0.89
C ARG A 50 2.63 -22.10 0.12
N VAL A 51 2.76 -23.34 0.62
CA VAL A 51 3.89 -23.74 1.49
C VAL A 51 5.22 -23.56 0.76
N ALA A 52 5.32 -23.99 -0.50
CA ALA A 52 6.50 -23.77 -1.34
C ALA A 52 6.84 -22.27 -1.48
N PHE A 53 5.83 -21.42 -1.68
CA PHE A 53 6.00 -19.98 -1.74
C PHE A 53 6.50 -19.39 -0.40
N LEU A 54 5.94 -19.83 0.73
CA LEU A 54 6.40 -19.42 2.06
C LEU A 54 7.85 -19.85 2.34
N LYS A 55 8.25 -21.05 1.87
CA LYS A 55 9.65 -21.51 1.96
C LYS A 55 10.59 -20.61 1.16
N LEU A 56 10.19 -20.16 -0.03
CA LEU A 56 10.98 -19.22 -0.84
C LEU A 56 11.17 -17.88 -0.13
N GLN A 57 10.17 -17.45 0.64
CA GLN A 57 10.22 -16.25 1.49
C GLN A 57 11.01 -16.46 2.80
N ARG A 58 11.53 -17.66 3.05
CA ARG A 58 12.19 -18.05 4.31
C ARG A 58 11.31 -17.82 5.54
N ALA A 59 9.99 -18.00 5.39
CA ALA A 59 9.05 -17.94 6.49
C ALA A 59 9.40 -19.00 7.55
N LYS A 60 9.19 -18.69 8.83
CA LYS A 60 9.47 -19.57 9.97
C LYS A 60 8.17 -20.07 10.61
N GLY A 61 8.27 -21.14 11.40
CA GLY A 61 7.15 -21.71 12.14
C GLY A 61 6.34 -22.74 11.34
N ASN A 62 5.07 -22.94 11.71
CA ASN A 62 4.20 -23.93 11.06
C ASN A 62 3.72 -23.42 9.69
N LEU A 63 4.46 -23.77 8.64
CA LEU A 63 4.16 -23.35 7.27
C LEU A 63 2.84 -23.92 6.73
N ASN A 64 2.44 -25.11 7.15
CA ASN A 64 1.18 -25.72 6.71
C ASN A 64 -0.02 -24.92 7.22
N GLN A 65 0.01 -24.53 8.50
CA GLN A 65 -1.03 -23.70 9.09
C GLN A 65 -1.07 -22.31 8.45
N GLN A 66 0.09 -21.67 8.29
CA GLN A 66 0.18 -20.36 7.61
C GLN A 66 -0.33 -20.43 6.17
N ALA A 67 -0.01 -21.50 5.44
CA ALA A 67 -0.51 -21.69 4.10
C ALA A 67 -2.03 -21.84 4.08
N ALA A 68 -2.61 -22.61 5.01
CA ALA A 68 -4.06 -22.74 5.14
C ALA A 68 -4.71 -21.38 5.42
N ASP A 69 -4.23 -20.64 6.42
CA ASP A 69 -4.76 -19.32 6.76
C ASP A 69 -4.66 -18.34 5.59
N GLN A 70 -3.50 -18.26 4.93
CA GLN A 70 -3.32 -17.36 3.78
C GLN A 70 -4.16 -17.77 2.56
N MET A 71 -4.46 -19.06 2.38
CA MET A 71 -5.33 -19.51 1.29
C MET A 71 -6.79 -19.25 1.58
N ILE A 72 -7.22 -19.41 2.85
CA ILE A 72 -8.56 -19.02 3.32
C ILE A 72 -8.75 -17.52 3.12
N GLU A 73 -7.82 -16.69 3.57
CA GLU A 73 -7.87 -15.25 3.35
C GLU A 73 -7.90 -14.89 1.87
N GLN A 74 -7.11 -15.56 1.03
CA GLN A 74 -7.14 -15.32 -0.42
C GLN A 74 -8.49 -15.69 -1.05
N ALA A 75 -9.17 -16.73 -0.54
CA ALA A 75 -10.53 -17.07 -0.97
C ALA A 75 -11.54 -16.00 -0.52
N LEU A 76 -11.46 -15.52 0.73
CA LEU A 76 -12.30 -14.42 1.22
C LEU A 76 -12.13 -13.14 0.39
N LYS A 77 -10.88 -12.75 0.12
CA LYS A 77 -10.55 -11.59 -0.74
C LYS A 77 -11.18 -11.73 -2.12
N ARG A 78 -11.08 -12.90 -2.74
CA ARG A 78 -11.65 -13.17 -4.07
C ARG A 78 -13.17 -13.14 -4.06
N ALA A 79 -13.80 -13.72 -3.04
CA ALA A 79 -15.25 -13.66 -2.88
C ALA A 79 -15.73 -12.21 -2.77
N GLU A 80 -15.02 -11.39 -2.00
CA GLU A 80 -15.37 -9.98 -1.82
C GLU A 80 -15.11 -9.13 -3.06
N MET A 81 -13.99 -9.36 -3.77
CA MET A 81 -13.74 -8.75 -5.07
C MET A 81 -14.88 -9.02 -6.04
N LYS A 82 -15.37 -10.27 -6.11
CA LYS A 82 -16.51 -10.64 -6.95
C LYS A 82 -17.78 -9.91 -6.50
N ARG A 83 -18.04 -9.82 -5.19
CA ARG A 83 -19.20 -9.11 -4.62
C ARG A 83 -19.20 -7.62 -4.97
N MET A 84 -18.02 -6.99 -4.97
CA MET A 84 -17.84 -5.56 -5.28
C MET A 84 -17.55 -5.26 -6.75
N ASN A 85 -17.68 -6.26 -7.64
CA ASN A 85 -17.38 -6.16 -9.07
C ASN A 85 -15.98 -5.55 -9.34
N VAL A 86 -15.00 -5.95 -8.54
CA VAL A 86 -13.58 -5.60 -8.72
C VAL A 86 -12.94 -6.68 -9.58
N ASN A 87 -12.61 -6.32 -10.82
CA ASN A 87 -11.95 -7.22 -11.76
C ASN A 87 -10.55 -6.70 -12.11
N ILE A 88 -9.55 -7.59 -12.05
CA ILE A 88 -8.17 -7.29 -12.42
C ILE A 88 -7.86 -8.02 -13.71
N THR A 89 -7.52 -7.26 -14.75
CA THR A 89 -7.24 -7.80 -16.08
C THR A 89 -5.97 -8.64 -16.09
N ASP A 90 -5.91 -9.63 -16.98
CA ASP A 90 -4.73 -10.49 -17.13
C ASP A 90 -3.49 -9.69 -17.47
N LYS A 91 -3.62 -8.66 -18.31
CA LYS A 91 -2.54 -7.71 -18.60
C LYS A 91 -2.00 -7.05 -17.34
N ALA A 92 -2.86 -6.58 -16.43
CA ALA A 92 -2.41 -5.93 -15.20
C ALA A 92 -1.65 -6.91 -14.28
N VAL A 93 -2.09 -8.17 -14.24
CA VAL A 93 -1.39 -9.25 -13.50
C VAL A 93 -0.04 -9.57 -14.14
N ASP A 94 0.03 -9.61 -15.47
CA ASP A 94 1.25 -9.89 -16.22
C ASP A 94 2.29 -8.76 -16.06
N ASP A 95 1.84 -7.50 -16.12
CA ASP A 95 2.66 -6.33 -15.88
C ASP A 95 3.16 -6.29 -14.42
N ALA A 96 2.35 -6.72 -13.46
CA ALA A 96 2.77 -6.85 -12.06
C ALA A 96 3.77 -8.01 -11.86
N TYR A 97 3.57 -9.14 -12.55
CA TYR A 97 4.50 -10.27 -12.54
C TYR A 97 5.86 -9.88 -13.13
N ALA A 98 5.87 -9.14 -14.25
CA ALA A 98 7.09 -8.61 -14.84
C ALA A 98 7.82 -7.63 -13.90
N ARG A 99 7.09 -6.72 -13.26
CA ARG A 99 7.65 -5.82 -12.24
C ARG A 99 8.27 -6.57 -11.07
N PHE A 100 7.63 -7.66 -10.61
CA PHE A 100 8.20 -8.51 -9.57
C PHE A 100 9.56 -9.10 -10.00
N ALA A 101 9.68 -9.59 -11.23
CA ALA A 101 10.94 -10.09 -11.77
C ALA A 101 12.01 -8.98 -11.77
N THR A 102 11.69 -7.81 -12.34
CA THR A 102 12.60 -6.66 -12.41
C THR A 102 13.07 -6.20 -11.02
N ASN A 103 12.16 -6.10 -10.05
CA ASN A 103 12.49 -5.69 -8.68
C ASN A 103 13.43 -6.69 -7.98
N ASN A 104 13.34 -7.97 -8.34
CA ASN A 104 14.24 -9.01 -7.85
C ASN A 104 15.50 -9.18 -8.72
N LYS A 105 15.74 -8.26 -9.67
CA LYS A 105 16.88 -8.29 -10.60
C LYS A 105 16.94 -9.57 -11.45
N MET A 106 15.78 -10.06 -11.86
CA MET A 106 15.63 -11.28 -12.66
C MET A 106 14.87 -11.00 -13.96
N THR A 107 15.16 -11.78 -15.00
CA THR A 107 14.32 -11.85 -16.19
C THR A 107 13.09 -12.74 -15.95
N LEU A 108 12.04 -12.61 -16.77
CA LEU A 108 10.85 -13.46 -16.67
C LEU A 108 11.17 -14.97 -16.76
N PRO A 109 12.00 -15.46 -17.72
CA PRO A 109 12.38 -16.87 -17.75
C PRO A 109 13.15 -17.35 -16.52
N GLN A 110 14.00 -16.48 -15.94
CA GLN A 110 14.71 -16.79 -14.71
C GLN A 110 13.75 -16.92 -13.52
N LEU A 111 12.77 -16.02 -13.42
CA LEU A 111 11.74 -16.08 -12.39
C LEU A 111 10.90 -17.35 -12.52
N ASP A 112 10.44 -17.68 -13.73
CA ASP A 112 9.69 -18.90 -14.03
C ASP A 112 10.50 -20.16 -13.61
N THR A 113 11.82 -20.15 -13.85
CA THR A 113 12.73 -21.24 -13.44
C THR A 113 12.86 -21.34 -11.92
N VAL A 114 13.04 -20.23 -11.21
CA VAL A 114 13.17 -20.24 -9.74
C VAL A 114 11.88 -20.68 -9.08
N MET A 115 10.73 -20.19 -9.56
CA MET A 115 9.42 -20.56 -9.03
C MET A 115 9.14 -22.05 -9.23
N SER A 116 9.34 -22.56 -10.44
CA SER A 116 9.11 -23.99 -10.75
C SER A 116 10.01 -24.90 -9.93
N LYS A 117 11.31 -24.59 -9.79
CA LYS A 117 12.24 -25.33 -8.91
C LYS A 117 11.81 -25.31 -7.44
N SER A 118 11.14 -24.25 -7.00
CA SER A 118 10.66 -24.10 -5.63
C SER A 118 9.28 -24.73 -5.41
N GLY A 119 8.65 -25.33 -6.43
CA GLY A 119 7.31 -25.90 -6.34
C GLY A 119 6.17 -24.86 -6.42
N VAL A 120 6.48 -23.61 -6.78
CA VAL A 120 5.49 -22.55 -7.03
C VAL A 120 5.23 -22.46 -8.52
N THR A 121 3.98 -22.63 -8.96
CA THR A 121 3.69 -22.41 -10.38
C THR A 121 3.42 -20.94 -10.67
N LYS A 122 3.71 -20.54 -11.90
CA LYS A 122 3.38 -19.22 -12.43
C LYS A 122 1.90 -18.87 -12.24
N SER A 123 0.99 -19.82 -12.51
CA SER A 123 -0.45 -19.63 -12.31
C SER A 123 -0.79 -19.33 -10.84
N HIS A 124 -0.24 -20.07 -9.88
CA HIS A 124 -0.48 -19.80 -8.45
C HIS A 124 -0.11 -18.38 -8.06
N PHE A 125 1.08 -17.97 -8.52
CA PHE A 125 1.64 -16.71 -8.12
C PHE A 125 0.92 -15.54 -8.79
N LYS A 126 0.53 -15.70 -10.07
CA LYS A 126 -0.36 -14.75 -10.75
C LYS A 126 -1.72 -14.63 -10.04
N ASP A 127 -2.30 -15.73 -9.57
CA ASP A 127 -3.55 -15.69 -8.80
C ASP A 127 -3.39 -14.99 -7.45
N PHE A 128 -2.25 -15.17 -6.80
CA PHE A 128 -1.88 -14.42 -5.61
C PHE A 128 -1.77 -12.93 -5.90
N ILE A 129 -1.02 -12.53 -6.94
CA ILE A 129 -0.90 -11.13 -7.39
C ILE A 129 -2.29 -10.54 -7.66
N ARG A 130 -3.14 -11.26 -8.39
CA ARG A 130 -4.51 -10.81 -8.71
C ARG A 130 -5.31 -10.53 -7.45
N ALA A 131 -5.25 -11.43 -6.47
CA ALA A 131 -5.93 -11.26 -5.19
C ALA A 131 -5.37 -10.08 -4.38
N GLN A 132 -4.06 -9.83 -4.38
CA GLN A 132 -3.47 -8.67 -3.70
C GLN A 132 -3.88 -7.34 -4.36
N MET A 133 -3.80 -7.27 -5.69
CA MET A 133 -4.20 -6.07 -6.45
C MET A 133 -5.69 -5.76 -6.27
N GLY A 134 -6.55 -6.77 -6.43
CA GLY A 134 -7.99 -6.61 -6.26
C GLY A 134 -8.38 -6.27 -4.83
N TRP A 135 -7.71 -6.87 -3.83
CA TRP A 135 -7.94 -6.52 -2.44
C TRP A 135 -7.58 -5.06 -2.13
N GLY A 136 -6.46 -4.56 -2.67
CA GLY A 136 -6.12 -3.14 -2.56
C GLY A 136 -7.25 -2.22 -3.06
N GLN A 137 -7.81 -2.53 -4.23
CA GLN A 137 -8.95 -1.77 -4.77
C GLN A 137 -10.22 -1.91 -3.91
N VAL A 138 -10.50 -3.09 -3.37
CA VAL A 138 -11.61 -3.34 -2.45
C VAL A 138 -11.48 -2.48 -1.19
N VAL A 139 -10.30 -2.48 -0.55
CA VAL A 139 -10.04 -1.69 0.66
C VAL A 139 -10.14 -0.20 0.37
N SER A 140 -9.57 0.28 -0.75
CA SER A 140 -9.70 1.68 -1.16
C SER A 140 -11.16 2.10 -1.37
N ARG A 141 -11.97 1.28 -2.04
CA ARG A 141 -13.41 1.53 -2.22
C ARG A 141 -14.18 1.52 -0.90
N LYS A 142 -13.83 0.63 0.03
CA LYS A 142 -14.45 0.55 1.36
C LYS A 142 -14.07 1.74 2.24
N ALA A 143 -12.85 2.25 2.09
CA ALA A 143 -12.33 3.40 2.83
C ALA A 143 -12.83 4.75 2.29
N GLY A 144 -13.08 4.84 0.98
CA GLY A 144 -13.57 6.07 0.33
C GLY A 144 -14.94 5.86 -0.31
N GLY A 145 -16.00 5.71 0.51
CA GLY A 145 -17.37 5.75 0.00
C GLY A 145 -17.56 6.95 -0.93
N ASP A 146 -17.76 6.65 -2.21
CA ASP A 146 -17.83 7.56 -3.36
C ASP A 146 -16.67 8.56 -3.53
N GLY A 147 -15.62 8.09 -4.20
CA GLY A 147 -14.90 8.89 -5.22
C GLY A 147 -14.12 10.10 -4.72
N ASP A 148 -12.93 9.80 -4.20
CA ASP A 148 -11.80 10.69 -3.80
C ASP A 148 -11.49 10.37 -2.34
N GLY A 149 -10.22 10.17 -1.98
CA GLY A 149 -9.78 9.77 -0.63
C GLY A 149 -9.94 10.88 0.42
N ARG A 150 -11.12 11.48 0.48
CA ARG A 150 -11.51 12.53 1.41
C ARG A 150 -12.56 11.96 2.34
N VAL A 151 -12.31 12.09 3.65
CA VAL A 151 -13.36 11.89 4.65
C VAL A 151 -14.45 12.92 4.35
N THR A 152 -15.63 12.44 3.97
CA THR A 152 -16.80 13.28 3.75
C THR A 152 -17.21 13.92 5.08
N GLU A 153 -17.80 15.12 5.04
CA GLU A 153 -18.26 15.81 6.26
C GLU A 153 -19.19 14.92 7.09
N GLN A 154 -20.07 14.15 6.43
CA GLN A 154 -20.97 13.20 7.10
C GLN A 154 -20.24 12.04 7.79
N GLU A 155 -19.12 11.58 7.24
CA GLU A 155 -18.30 10.54 7.88
C GLU A 155 -17.50 11.10 9.05
N ALA A 156 -16.97 12.32 8.93
CA ALA A 156 -16.35 13.03 10.06
C ALA A 156 -17.34 13.22 11.21
N VAL A 157 -18.57 13.67 10.93
CA VAL A 157 -19.63 13.84 11.94
C VAL A 157 -20.02 12.50 12.58
N ARG A 158 -20.16 11.43 11.79
CA ARG A 158 -20.43 10.09 12.35
C ARG A 158 -19.32 9.60 13.27
N ARG A 159 -18.05 9.81 12.92
CA ARG A 159 -16.91 9.47 13.79
C ARG A 159 -16.88 10.32 15.06
N MET A 160 -17.18 11.61 14.96
CA MET A 160 -17.30 12.49 16.13
C MET A 160 -18.38 12.02 17.09
N LEU A 161 -19.56 11.63 16.58
CA LEU A 161 -20.64 11.10 17.41
C LEU A 161 -20.27 9.77 18.08
N GLN A 162 -19.50 8.91 17.40
CA GLN A 162 -18.99 7.66 17.99
C GLN A 162 -17.91 7.90 19.07
N GLN A 163 -17.16 8.99 19.00
CA GLN A 163 -16.17 9.39 20.01
C GLN A 163 -16.76 10.29 21.12
N GLY A 164 -18.09 10.26 21.31
CA GLY A 164 -18.76 11.03 22.37
C GLY A 164 -18.86 12.54 22.10
N GLY A 165 -18.82 12.96 20.84
CA GLY A 165 -18.98 14.35 20.42
C GLY A 165 -17.72 15.22 20.58
N GLN A 166 -16.58 14.64 20.97
CA GLN A 166 -15.34 15.39 21.11
C GLN A 166 -14.71 15.66 19.74
N LYS A 167 -14.48 16.94 19.44
CA LYS A 167 -13.76 17.36 18.23
C LYS A 167 -12.26 17.13 18.44
N PRO A 168 -11.55 16.53 17.46
CA PRO A 168 -10.09 16.50 17.48
C PRO A 168 -9.52 17.90 17.69
N LYS A 169 -8.44 17.96 18.45
CA LYS A 169 -7.68 19.19 18.70
C LYS A 169 -6.40 19.11 17.89
N ALA A 170 -6.04 20.21 17.23
CA ALA A 170 -4.76 20.35 16.58
C ALA A 170 -4.15 21.70 16.91
N THR A 171 -2.82 21.76 16.98
CA THR A 171 -2.11 23.04 17.11
C THR A 171 -2.09 23.75 15.76
N GLU A 172 -2.62 24.96 15.69
CA GLU A 172 -2.46 25.87 14.56
C GLU A 172 -1.29 26.82 14.83
N TYR A 173 -0.34 26.83 13.89
CA TYR A 173 0.80 27.72 13.89
C TYR A 173 0.60 28.85 12.87
N MET A 174 1.01 30.06 13.23
CA MET A 174 1.28 31.14 12.28
C MET A 174 2.78 31.22 12.10
N LEU A 175 3.25 31.02 10.88
CA LEU A 175 4.69 30.85 10.60
C LEU A 175 5.20 31.90 9.63
N GLN A 176 6.45 32.33 9.84
CA GLN A 176 7.24 33.09 8.89
C GLN A 176 8.53 32.35 8.60
N GLN A 177 8.92 32.31 7.33
CA GLN A 177 10.20 31.77 6.91
C GLN A 177 11.17 32.90 6.56
N VAL A 178 12.36 32.85 7.15
CA VAL A 178 13.44 33.77 6.82
C VAL A 178 14.50 33.00 6.04
N ILE A 179 14.87 33.51 4.87
CA ILE A 179 15.75 32.86 3.91
C ILE A 179 16.92 33.79 3.63
N PHE A 180 18.10 33.36 4.00
CA PHE A 180 19.37 33.96 3.64
C PHE A 180 19.88 33.28 2.38
N VAL A 181 19.65 33.92 1.24
CA VAL A 181 19.87 33.31 -0.08
C VAL A 181 21.37 33.18 -0.35
N VAL A 182 21.81 31.98 -0.70
CA VAL A 182 23.18 31.70 -1.15
C VAL A 182 23.12 31.11 -2.55
N PRO A 183 23.57 31.84 -3.59
CA PRO A 183 23.63 31.33 -4.95
C PRO A 183 24.47 30.05 -5.05
N ALA A 184 24.11 29.14 -5.96
CA ALA A 184 24.82 27.86 -6.13
C ALA A 184 26.34 28.03 -6.40
N LYS A 185 26.71 29.09 -7.12
CA LYS A 185 28.11 29.47 -7.39
C LYS A 185 28.89 29.95 -6.16
N GLU A 186 28.21 30.24 -5.06
CA GLU A 186 28.77 30.86 -3.84
C GLU A 186 28.62 29.97 -2.60
N ARG A 187 28.45 28.64 -2.78
CA ARG A 187 28.33 27.68 -1.68
C ARG A 187 29.50 27.69 -0.70
N GLY A 188 30.69 28.13 -1.12
CA GLY A 188 31.82 28.36 -0.20
C GLY A 188 31.54 29.40 0.89
N LYS A 189 30.53 30.25 0.73
CA LYS A 189 30.13 31.30 1.70
C LYS A 189 29.07 30.85 2.71
N MET A 190 28.61 29.59 2.66
CA MET A 190 27.55 29.07 3.54
C MET A 190 27.87 29.25 5.03
N GLY A 191 29.12 29.05 5.44
CA GLY A 191 29.54 29.22 6.84
C GLY A 191 29.45 30.68 7.33
N ALA A 192 29.79 31.65 6.49
CA ALA A 192 29.61 33.07 6.81
C ALA A 192 28.13 33.43 6.88
N ARG A 193 27.35 32.96 5.90
CA ARG A 193 25.91 33.22 5.85
C ARG A 193 25.14 32.58 7.01
N ARG A 194 25.61 31.43 7.50
CA ARG A 194 25.08 30.78 8.70
C ARG A 194 25.22 31.66 9.94
N ARG A 195 26.38 32.29 10.13
CA ARG A 195 26.61 33.21 11.26
C ARG A 195 25.70 34.44 11.19
N GLU A 196 25.48 35.00 10.00
CA GLU A 196 24.53 36.11 9.80
C GLU A 196 23.09 35.69 10.16
N ALA A 197 22.67 34.50 9.73
CA ALA A 197 21.36 33.96 10.05
C ALA A 197 21.19 33.70 11.55
N GLU A 198 22.21 33.16 12.22
CA GLU A 198 22.21 32.95 13.67
C GLU A 198 22.16 34.27 14.44
N ALA A 199 22.89 35.30 13.99
CA ALA A 199 22.85 36.62 14.59
C ALA A 199 21.46 37.27 14.47
N MET A 200 20.80 37.15 13.31
CA MET A 200 19.41 37.60 13.16
C MET A 200 18.45 36.78 14.03
N ARG A 201 18.61 35.45 14.06
CA ARG A 201 17.79 34.55 14.88
C ARG A 201 17.89 34.90 16.37
N ALA A 202 19.08 35.19 16.87
CA ALA A 202 19.30 35.54 18.27
C ALA A 202 18.54 36.82 18.69
N ARG A 203 18.30 37.72 17.73
CA ARG A 203 17.55 38.98 17.93
C ARG A 203 16.06 38.84 17.62
N PHE A 204 15.62 37.67 17.17
CA PHE A 204 14.23 37.43 16.80
C PHE A 204 13.36 37.40 18.06
N ASN A 205 12.39 38.31 18.12
CA ASN A 205 11.44 38.44 19.24
C ASN A 205 9.98 38.45 18.76
N GLY A 206 9.73 37.92 17.56
CA GLY A 206 8.40 37.81 16.97
C GLY A 206 8.36 38.25 15.51
N CYS A 207 7.31 37.81 14.83
CA CYS A 207 7.14 38.02 13.39
C CYS A 207 6.95 39.49 12.97
N ASN A 208 6.54 40.36 13.89
CA ASN A 208 6.43 41.80 13.60
C ASN A 208 7.81 42.45 13.38
N ALA A 209 8.86 41.91 14.00
CA ALA A 209 10.21 42.44 13.91
C ALA A 209 11.05 41.83 12.78
N SER A 210 10.59 40.72 12.17
CA SER A 210 11.37 39.96 11.18
C SER A 210 11.76 40.81 9.96
N ARG A 211 10.80 41.56 9.41
CA ARG A 211 11.03 42.44 8.26
C ARG A 211 11.96 43.61 8.61
N SER A 212 11.83 44.21 9.79
CA SER A 212 12.73 45.29 10.23
C SER A 212 14.15 44.79 10.47
N LEU A 213 14.31 43.58 11.04
CA LEU A 213 15.62 42.96 11.23
C LEU A 213 16.29 42.61 9.89
N ALA A 214 15.50 42.30 8.86
CA ALA A 214 16.01 41.97 7.53
C ALA A 214 16.42 43.19 6.68
N LYS A 215 15.87 44.39 6.94
CA LYS A 215 16.10 45.60 6.11
C LYS A 215 17.55 46.03 5.95
N GLY A 216 18.46 45.58 6.82
CA GLY A 216 19.90 45.88 6.75
C GLY A 216 20.77 44.71 6.30
N LEU A 217 20.17 43.59 5.88
CA LEU A 217 20.86 42.36 5.51
C LEU A 217 20.73 42.11 4.00
N ILE A 218 21.83 41.71 3.37
CA ILE A 218 21.88 41.47 1.92
C ILE A 218 21.33 40.07 1.62
N ASP A 219 20.52 39.98 0.57
CA ASP A 219 19.94 38.71 0.08
C ASP A 219 19.12 37.96 1.15
N VAL A 220 18.39 38.69 2.01
CA VAL A 220 17.49 38.11 3.00
C VAL A 220 16.03 38.31 2.60
N THR A 221 15.31 37.21 2.48
CA THR A 221 13.87 37.19 2.17
C THR A 221 13.08 36.75 3.39
N VAL A 222 12.05 37.53 3.77
CA VAL A 222 11.05 37.13 4.78
C VAL A 222 9.76 36.76 4.06
N ARG A 223 9.34 35.51 4.19
CA ARG A 223 8.13 34.93 3.57
C ARG A 223 7.11 34.55 4.63
N ASP A 224 5.88 35.04 4.50
CA ASP A 224 4.76 34.62 5.33
C ASP A 224 4.25 33.25 4.86
N LEU A 225 4.15 32.28 5.76
CA LEU A 225 3.59 30.96 5.47
C LEU A 225 2.11 30.84 5.87
N GLY A 226 1.58 31.83 6.59
CA GLY A 226 0.20 31.85 7.04
C GLY A 226 -0.09 30.81 8.13
N ARG A 227 -1.34 30.35 8.16
CA ARG A 227 -1.84 29.34 9.11
C ARG A 227 -1.48 27.95 8.63
N VAL A 228 -0.77 27.20 9.47
CA VAL A 228 -0.40 25.81 9.21
C VAL A 228 -0.77 24.97 10.41
N LEU A 229 -1.50 23.89 10.19
CA LEU A 229 -1.83 22.94 11.26
C LEU A 229 -0.64 22.02 11.51
N GLU A 230 -0.42 21.64 12.77
CA GLU A 230 0.65 20.73 13.18
C GLU A 230 0.80 19.48 12.29
N PRO A 231 -0.29 18.81 11.88
CA PRO A 231 -0.16 17.62 11.06
C PRO A 231 0.25 17.91 9.61
N GLN A 232 0.13 19.16 9.15
CA GLN A 232 0.57 19.60 7.81
C GLN A 232 2.02 20.07 7.78
N LEU A 233 2.71 20.11 8.93
CA LEU A 233 4.09 20.55 8.98
C LEU A 233 4.99 19.61 8.16
N PRO A 234 5.88 20.15 7.30
CA PRO A 234 6.89 19.34 6.63
C PRO A 234 7.75 18.60 7.66
N ASN A 235 8.01 17.31 7.45
CA ASN A 235 8.76 16.46 8.38
C ASN A 235 10.12 17.06 8.78
N GLU A 236 10.79 17.74 7.85
CA GLU A 236 12.10 18.36 8.05
C GLU A 236 12.10 19.56 9.03
N TRP A 237 10.94 20.18 9.24
CA TRP A 237 10.75 21.33 10.14
C TRP A 237 9.89 21.02 11.36
N ALA A 238 9.08 19.95 11.31
CA ALA A 238 8.05 19.63 12.29
C ALA A 238 8.60 19.64 13.73
N ASP A 239 9.65 18.86 14.01
CA ASP A 239 10.21 18.76 15.37
C ASP A 239 10.77 20.09 15.88
N SER A 240 11.42 20.85 15.00
CA SER A 240 12.00 22.15 15.36
C SER A 240 10.93 23.19 15.63
N ILE A 241 9.83 23.17 14.87
CA ILE A 241 8.67 24.05 15.06
C ILE A 241 7.98 23.70 16.38
N LYS A 242 7.71 22.41 16.64
CA LYS A 242 7.06 21.94 17.88
C LYS A 242 7.89 22.28 19.14
N ALA A 243 9.21 22.20 19.03
CA ALA A 243 10.11 22.56 20.14
C ALA A 243 10.27 24.08 20.35
N THR A 244 9.82 24.91 19.41
CA THR A 244 10.00 26.37 19.48
C THR A 244 8.75 27.05 20.00
N ARG A 245 8.87 27.80 21.09
CA ARG A 245 7.77 28.60 21.66
C ARG A 245 7.29 29.69 20.69
N ALA A 246 6.02 30.09 20.83
CA ALA A 246 5.49 31.27 20.15
C ALA A 246 6.34 32.53 20.44
N GLY A 247 6.51 33.35 19.41
CA GLY A 247 7.44 34.49 19.38
C GLY A 247 8.91 34.12 19.19
N GLY A 248 9.27 32.83 19.20
CA GLY A 248 10.63 32.34 18.99
C GLY A 248 10.94 31.96 17.53
N ALA A 249 12.17 31.54 17.29
CA ALA A 249 12.64 31.07 15.99
C ALA A 249 13.41 29.75 16.09
N THR A 250 13.14 28.83 15.16
CA THR A 250 13.80 27.52 15.07
C THR A 250 15.30 27.68 14.84
N PRO A 251 16.13 26.67 15.18
CA PRO A 251 17.52 26.63 14.74
C PRO A 251 17.66 26.86 13.23
N VAL A 252 18.77 27.46 12.81
CA VAL A 252 19.05 27.68 11.39
C VAL A 252 19.39 26.36 10.70
N ARG A 253 18.96 26.22 9.45
CA ARG A 253 19.19 25.02 8.63
C ARG A 253 19.76 25.40 7.28
N GLU A 254 20.55 24.50 6.72
CA GLU A 254 21.03 24.60 5.35
C GLU A 254 20.01 23.99 4.41
N THR A 255 19.70 24.70 3.32
CA THR A 255 18.79 24.27 2.27
C THR A 255 19.40 24.53 0.89
N GLU A 256 18.69 24.11 -0.15
CA GLU A 256 19.07 24.45 -1.52
C GLU A 256 19.07 25.95 -1.80
N ARG A 257 18.30 26.76 -1.06
CA ARG A 257 18.25 28.21 -1.26
C ARG A 257 19.32 28.96 -0.48
N GLY A 258 19.88 28.34 0.57
CA GLY A 258 20.89 28.95 1.42
C GLY A 258 20.69 28.57 2.89
N ILE A 259 20.62 29.55 3.78
CA ILE A 259 20.37 29.33 5.21
C ILE A 259 18.96 29.80 5.57
N GLU A 260 18.22 28.99 6.31
CA GLU A 260 16.82 29.28 6.63
C GLU A 260 16.52 29.05 8.11
N PHE A 261 15.56 29.81 8.64
CA PHE A 261 14.89 29.47 9.90
C PHE A 261 13.41 29.86 9.84
N ILE A 262 12.60 29.24 10.70
CA ILE A 262 11.18 29.51 10.84
C ILE A 262 10.94 30.30 12.12
N GLY A 263 10.32 31.47 11.98
CA GLY A 263 9.77 32.24 13.08
C GLY A 263 8.35 31.79 13.42
N ILE A 264 8.07 31.55 14.70
CA ILE A 264 6.75 31.16 15.19
C ILE A 264 6.03 32.41 15.64
N CYS A 265 5.06 32.89 14.86
CA CYS A 265 4.33 34.12 15.17
C CYS A 265 3.33 33.89 16.30
N SER A 266 2.59 32.78 16.23
CA SER A 266 1.67 32.31 17.27
C SER A 266 1.48 30.80 17.15
N ALA A 267 1.15 30.16 18.25
CA ALA A 267 0.69 28.77 18.29
C ALA A 267 -0.56 28.72 19.18
N ARG A 268 -1.65 28.13 18.68
CA ARG A 268 -2.90 27.99 19.44
C ARG A 268 -3.56 26.65 19.16
N GLU A 269 -4.21 26.07 20.16
CA GLU A 269 -5.03 24.89 19.96
C GLU A 269 -6.34 25.30 19.26
N VAL A 270 -6.69 24.58 18.19
CA VAL A 270 -7.94 24.75 17.45
C VAL A 270 -8.70 23.43 17.41
N SER A 271 -10.02 23.53 17.53
CA SER A 271 -10.94 22.39 17.53
C SER A 271 -12.20 22.78 16.78
N ASP A 272 -12.07 22.89 15.45
CA ASP A 272 -13.15 23.21 14.52
C ASP A 272 -13.47 22.02 13.61
N ASP A 273 -14.59 22.09 12.88
CA ASP A 273 -15.06 20.98 12.03
C ASP A 273 -14.10 20.66 10.88
N ARG A 274 -13.33 21.65 10.42
CA ARG A 274 -12.33 21.51 9.36
C ARG A 274 -11.06 20.82 9.89
N VAL A 275 -10.67 21.10 11.13
CA VAL A 275 -9.60 20.39 11.85
C VAL A 275 -10.01 18.94 12.06
N ALA A 276 -11.26 18.68 12.48
CA ALA A 276 -11.78 17.33 12.61
C ALA A 276 -11.72 16.56 11.28
N GLN A 277 -12.25 17.15 10.20
CA GLN A 277 -12.21 16.54 8.87
C GLN A 277 -10.77 16.24 8.43
N MET A 278 -9.84 17.15 8.67
CA MET A 278 -8.45 17.00 8.26
C MET A 278 -7.68 15.95 9.08
N VAL A 279 -7.86 15.93 10.40
CA VAL A 279 -7.26 14.91 11.27
C VAL A 279 -7.76 13.53 10.88
N PHE A 280 -9.07 13.37 10.71
CA PHE A 280 -9.64 12.09 10.26
C PHE A 280 -9.21 11.73 8.84
N GLN A 281 -9.02 12.71 7.96
CA GLN A 281 -8.53 12.47 6.61
C GLN A 281 -7.05 12.04 6.61
N GLN A 282 -6.20 12.59 7.48
CA GLN A 282 -4.83 12.10 7.65
C GLN A 282 -4.77 10.71 8.29
N GLU A 283 -5.63 10.43 9.28
CA GLU A 283 -5.77 9.08 9.84
C GLU A 283 -6.24 8.08 8.78
N ALA A 284 -7.18 8.48 7.91
CA ALA A 284 -7.67 7.65 6.82
C ALA A 284 -6.65 7.49 5.68
N ASN A 285 -5.87 8.53 5.37
CA ASN A 285 -4.86 8.53 4.31
C ASN A 285 -3.51 7.97 4.76
N GLY A 286 -3.32 7.74 6.06
CA GLY A 286 -2.14 7.13 6.63
C GLY A 286 -0.92 8.07 6.61
N GLY A 287 -0.39 8.39 7.78
CA GLY A 287 1.07 8.42 7.91
C GLY A 287 1.61 7.11 7.33
N ALA A 288 2.68 7.21 6.53
CA ALA A 288 3.33 6.06 5.91
C ALA A 288 3.49 4.94 6.95
N ASP A 289 2.96 3.76 6.63
CA ASP A 289 3.21 2.46 7.29
C ASP A 289 2.23 1.91 8.35
N ALA A 290 1.10 2.55 8.70
CA ALA A 290 0.20 1.95 9.72
C ALA A 290 -1.31 1.84 9.39
N GLY A 291 -1.92 2.83 8.71
CA GLY A 291 -3.39 2.91 8.60
C GLY A 291 -4.05 1.91 7.63
N GLY A 292 -3.42 1.67 6.47
CA GLY A 292 -3.97 0.77 5.46
C GLY A 292 -3.95 -0.71 5.87
N ASP A 293 -2.96 -1.13 6.66
CA ASP A 293 -2.81 -2.50 7.14
C ASP A 293 -3.82 -2.81 8.26
N ASP A 294 -4.08 -1.87 9.18
CA ASP A 294 -5.08 -2.05 10.24
C ASP A 294 -6.51 -2.16 9.70
N MET A 295 -6.90 -1.29 8.76
CA MET A 295 -8.20 -1.37 8.10
C MET A 295 -8.37 -2.65 7.27
N SER A 296 -7.33 -3.04 6.53
CA SER A 296 -7.30 -4.31 5.79
C SER A 296 -7.50 -5.51 6.73
N LYS A 297 -6.78 -5.55 7.85
CA LYS A 297 -6.90 -6.62 8.87
C LYS A 297 -8.29 -6.65 9.51
N LYS A 298 -8.82 -5.50 9.92
CA LYS A 298 -10.18 -5.40 10.48
C LYS A 298 -11.22 -5.91 9.51
N PHE A 299 -11.12 -5.51 8.23
CA PHE A 299 -12.08 -5.94 7.22
C PHE A 299 -11.96 -7.44 6.91
N LEU A 300 -10.74 -7.98 6.82
CA LEU A 300 -10.55 -9.42 6.67
C LEU A 300 -11.10 -10.21 7.86
N LYS A 301 -10.96 -9.70 9.08
CA LYS A 301 -11.56 -10.31 10.26
C LYS A 301 -13.08 -10.35 10.15
N GLU A 302 -13.71 -9.23 9.77
CA GLU A 302 -15.17 -9.17 9.56
C GLU A 302 -15.64 -10.16 8.48
N LEU A 303 -14.91 -10.25 7.37
CA LEU A 303 -15.21 -11.24 6.32
C LEU A 303 -15.06 -12.67 6.83
N ARG A 304 -14.03 -12.95 7.64
CA ARG A 304 -13.80 -14.27 8.23
C ARG A 304 -14.91 -14.65 9.22
N ASP A 305 -15.34 -13.71 10.07
CA ASP A 305 -16.41 -13.92 11.05
C ASP A 305 -17.76 -14.19 10.36
N LYS A 306 -18.00 -13.61 9.18
CA LYS A 306 -19.22 -13.81 8.38
C LYS A 306 -19.16 -14.99 7.42
N ALA A 307 -17.98 -15.54 7.18
CA ALA A 307 -17.79 -16.57 6.17
C ALA A 307 -18.14 -17.96 6.68
N LYS A 308 -18.70 -18.77 5.78
CA LYS A 308 -18.82 -20.21 6.01
C LYS A 308 -17.52 -20.88 5.60
N ILE A 309 -16.71 -21.26 6.59
CA ILE A 309 -15.45 -21.97 6.42
C ILE A 309 -15.62 -23.39 6.94
N VAL A 310 -15.50 -24.39 6.06
CA VAL A 310 -15.62 -25.81 6.42
C VAL A 310 -14.30 -26.50 6.08
N GLN A 311 -13.67 -27.15 7.07
CA GLN A 311 -12.56 -28.06 6.85
C GLN A 311 -13.09 -29.44 6.50
N GLN A 312 -12.48 -30.09 5.51
CA GLN A 312 -12.81 -31.45 5.06
C GLN A 312 -11.79 -32.45 5.61
#